data_AF-Q38KA6-F1
#
_entry.id   AF-Q38KA6-F1
#
_cell.length_a   1.000
_cell.length_b   1.000
_cell.length_c   1.000
_cell.angle_alpha   90.00
_cell.angle_beta   90.00
_cell.angle_gamma   90.00
#
_symmetry.space_group_name_H-M   'P 1'
#
loop_
_entity.id
_entity.type
_entity.pdbx_description
1 polymer ?
#
loop_
_entity_poly.entity_id
_entity_poly.type
_entity_poly.pdbx_seq_one_letter_code
_entity_poly.pdbx_strand_id
1 'polypeptide(L)'
;MMDEPKIPYLGLYVHEKTRKWSELVQSYDGFVLVFPQYNWGYPAVLKNAIDYLGKEWQGKPVSLVTFGGHGGSQAQIAMKLVVTGLKMAALPVDLQVNLLPDDSTSTADRKLNTYNTQAALLKTAFENELS
;
A
#
# COMPACT_ATOMS: atom_id res chain seq x y z
N MET A 1 -0.28 -18.24 2.72
CA MET A 1 1.17 -17.99 2.51
C MET A 1 1.49 -18.23 1.05
N MET A 2 2.50 -17.56 0.48
CA MET A 2 2.94 -17.77 -0.91
C MET A 2 3.29 -19.25 -1.16
N ASP A 3 2.78 -19.81 -2.25
CA ASP A 3 2.89 -21.23 -2.60
C ASP A 3 3.30 -21.48 -4.06
N GLU A 4 3.76 -20.44 -4.77
CA GLU A 4 4.30 -20.59 -6.12
C GLU A 4 5.67 -21.28 -6.08
N PRO A 5 5.95 -22.24 -6.99
CA PRO A 5 7.22 -22.97 -6.98
C PRO A 5 8.40 -22.14 -7.50
N LYS A 6 8.13 -21.04 -8.21
CA LYS A 6 9.14 -20.14 -8.77
C LYS A 6 9.16 -18.83 -8.00
N ILE A 7 10.33 -18.19 -7.96
CA ILE A 7 10.46 -16.88 -7.33
C ILE A 7 9.59 -15.84 -8.07
N PRO A 8 8.81 -14.99 -7.37
CA PRO A 8 7.86 -14.05 -7.96
C PRO A 8 8.49 -13.07 -8.95
N TYR A 9 9.76 -12.72 -8.73
CA TYR A 9 10.52 -11.80 -9.58
C TYR A 9 10.54 -12.20 -11.06
N LEU A 10 10.46 -13.50 -11.38
CA LEU A 10 10.45 -14.00 -12.75
C LEU A 10 9.10 -13.77 -13.46
N GLY A 11 8.02 -13.50 -12.73
CA GLY A 11 6.68 -13.37 -13.29
C GLY A 11 6.16 -14.67 -13.95
N LEU A 12 6.62 -15.83 -13.48
CA LEU A 12 6.29 -17.15 -14.01
C LEU A 12 5.38 -17.90 -13.03
N TYR A 13 4.07 -17.68 -13.12
CA TYR A 13 3.08 -18.21 -12.18
C TYR A 13 2.42 -19.50 -12.68
N VAL A 14 2.39 -20.51 -11.82
CA VAL A 14 1.77 -21.81 -12.08
C VAL A 14 0.29 -21.79 -11.68
N HIS A 15 -0.04 -21.18 -10.54
CA HIS A 15 -1.39 -21.24 -10.01
C HIS A 15 -2.30 -20.20 -10.67
N GLU A 16 -3.53 -20.62 -11.00
CA GLU A 16 -4.53 -19.75 -11.63
C GLU A 16 -4.83 -18.50 -10.77
N LYS A 17 -4.93 -18.68 -9.45
CA LYS A 17 -5.15 -17.58 -8.49
C LYS A 17 -4.08 -16.50 -8.60
N THR A 18 -2.82 -16.88 -8.81
CA THR A 18 -1.69 -15.95 -8.89
C THR A 18 -1.66 -15.25 -10.23
N ARG A 19 -2.03 -15.94 -11.32
CA ARG A 19 -2.19 -15.31 -12.64
C ARG A 19 -3.31 -14.27 -12.64
N LYS A 20 -4.47 -14.60 -12.08
CA LYS A 20 -5.58 -13.64 -11.92
C LYS A 20 -5.16 -12.44 -11.08
N TRP A 21 -4.38 -12.67 -10.02
CA TRP A 21 -3.85 -11.59 -9.20
C TRP A 21 -2.83 -10.73 -9.96
N SER A 22 -1.92 -11.36 -10.72
CA SER A 22 -0.96 -10.68 -11.59
C SER A 22 -1.67 -9.80 -12.62
N GLU A 23 -2.66 -10.33 -13.33
CA GLU A 23 -3.47 -9.60 -14.31
C GLU A 23 -4.18 -8.40 -13.67
N LEU A 24 -4.82 -8.61 -12.52
CA LEU A 24 -5.51 -7.56 -11.79
C LEU A 24 -4.54 -6.44 -11.38
N VAL A 25 -3.43 -6.79 -10.72
CA VAL A 25 -2.41 -5.80 -10.32
C VAL A 25 -1.83 -5.11 -11.54
N GLN A 26 -1.59 -5.83 -12.63
CA GLN A 26 -1.03 -5.27 -13.85
C GLN A 26 -1.96 -4.24 -14.49
N SER A 27 -3.28 -4.40 -14.38
CA SER A 27 -4.28 -3.48 -14.95
C SER A 27 -4.37 -2.09 -14.29
N TYR A 28 -3.80 -1.89 -13.10
CA TYR A 28 -3.83 -0.60 -12.41
C TYR A 28 -2.60 0.24 -12.71
N ASP A 29 -2.75 1.54 -12.87
CA ASP A 29 -1.61 2.42 -13.15
C ASP A 29 -0.77 2.70 -11.90
N GLY A 30 -1.37 2.69 -10.71
CA GLY A 30 -0.71 2.93 -9.42
C GLY A 30 -1.55 2.49 -8.22
N PHE A 31 -1.02 2.66 -7.01
CA PHE A 31 -1.64 2.15 -5.78
C PHE A 31 -1.57 3.11 -4.60
N VAL A 32 -2.68 3.20 -3.87
CA VAL A 32 -2.66 3.71 -2.49
C VAL A 32 -2.75 2.52 -1.54
N LEU A 33 -1.68 2.22 -0.81
CA LEU A 33 -1.67 1.12 0.15
C LEU A 33 -2.20 1.61 1.50
N VAL A 34 -3.40 1.18 1.85
CA VAL A 34 -4.09 1.56 3.10
C VAL A 34 -4.01 0.42 4.11
N PHE A 35 -3.40 0.63 5.27
CA PHE A 35 -3.23 -0.45 6.26
C PHE A 35 -2.99 0.01 7.71
N PRO A 36 -3.41 -0.79 8.71
CA PRO A 36 -3.12 -0.50 10.11
C PRO A 36 -1.68 -0.86 10.48
N GLN A 37 -1.21 -0.33 11.61
CA GLN A 37 -0.06 -0.90 12.31
C GLN A 37 -0.50 -1.97 13.31
N TYR A 38 0.02 -3.18 13.14
CA TYR A 38 -0.12 -4.27 14.10
C TYR A 38 1.26 -4.66 14.65
N ASN A 39 1.42 -4.61 15.97
CA ASN A 39 2.65 -5.02 16.67
C ASN A 39 3.94 -4.52 15.98
N TRP A 40 4.03 -3.21 15.76
CA TRP A 40 5.19 -2.55 15.13
C TRP A 40 5.45 -2.89 13.66
N GLY A 41 4.49 -3.49 12.96
CA GLY A 41 4.62 -3.81 11.53
C GLY A 41 3.32 -3.67 10.74
N TYR A 42 3.44 -3.87 9.43
CA TYR A 42 2.29 -4.00 8.53
C TYR A 42 1.64 -5.38 8.66
N PRO A 43 0.36 -5.55 8.29
CA PRO A 43 -0.32 -6.84 8.40
C PRO A 43 0.30 -7.92 7.52
N ALA A 44 0.42 -9.14 8.04
CA ALA A 44 0.95 -10.29 7.29
C ALA A 44 0.14 -10.57 6.01
N VAL A 45 -1.17 -10.33 6.03
CA VAL A 45 -2.04 -10.51 4.85
C VAL A 45 -1.69 -9.55 3.72
N LEU A 46 -1.34 -8.29 4.02
CA LEU A 46 -0.90 -7.31 3.03
C LEU A 46 0.42 -7.75 2.40
N LYS A 47 1.37 -8.16 3.23
CA LYS A 47 2.67 -8.64 2.75
C LYS A 47 2.55 -9.87 1.87
N ASN A 48 1.69 -10.82 2.26
CA ASN A 48 1.41 -11.99 1.44
C ASN A 48 0.86 -11.60 0.07
N ALA A 49 -0.10 -10.66 -0.01
CA ALA A 49 -0.65 -10.21 -1.29
C ALA A 49 0.43 -9.59 -2.20
N ILE A 50 1.33 -8.80 -1.62
CA ILE A 50 2.45 -8.19 -2.35
C ILE A 50 3.46 -9.25 -2.81
N ASP A 51 3.80 -10.21 -1.95
CA ASP A 51 4.83 -11.23 -2.18
C ASP A 51 4.50 -12.25 -3.25
N TYR A 52 3.23 -12.39 -3.65
CA TYR A 52 2.88 -13.25 -4.77
C TYR A 52 3.41 -12.76 -6.11
N LEU A 53 3.70 -11.46 -6.23
CA LEU A 53 4.05 -10.79 -7.48
C LEU A 53 5.42 -10.13 -7.41
N GLY A 54 5.99 -9.81 -8.56
CA GLY A 54 7.35 -9.27 -8.65
C GLY A 54 7.44 -8.09 -9.62
N LYS A 55 7.43 -8.39 -10.91
CA LYS A 55 7.60 -7.39 -11.98
C LYS A 55 6.41 -6.43 -12.10
N GLU A 56 5.23 -6.88 -11.67
CA GLU A 56 3.97 -6.16 -11.76
C GLU A 56 3.98 -4.86 -10.96
N TRP A 57 4.83 -4.78 -9.93
CA TRP A 57 4.96 -3.60 -9.08
C TRP A 57 5.92 -2.54 -9.64
N GLN A 58 6.83 -2.93 -10.54
CA GLN A 58 7.94 -2.07 -10.96
C GLN A 58 7.44 -0.83 -11.70
N GLY A 59 7.95 0.34 -11.30
CA GLY A 59 7.58 1.63 -11.89
C GLY A 59 6.19 2.14 -11.50
N LYS A 60 5.36 1.35 -10.82
CA LYS A 60 4.00 1.79 -10.48
C LYS A 60 4.03 2.84 -9.37
N PRO A 61 3.38 4.00 -9.55
CA PRO A 61 3.28 5.02 -8.52
C PRO A 61 2.60 4.47 -7.27
N VAL A 62 3.15 4.77 -6.10
CA VAL A 62 2.61 4.29 -4.84
C VAL A 62 2.71 5.32 -3.73
N SER A 63 1.64 5.41 -2.95
CA SER A 63 1.57 6.17 -1.71
C SER A 63 1.05 5.28 -0.57
N LEU A 64 1.48 5.56 0.66
CA LEU A 64 1.09 4.81 1.85
C LEU A 64 0.12 5.63 2.70
N VAL A 65 -0.94 4.98 3.16
CA VAL A 65 -1.88 5.53 4.15
C VAL A 65 -1.95 4.55 5.31
N THR A 66 -1.29 4.89 6.41
CA THR A 66 -1.35 4.09 7.62
C THR A 66 -2.34 4.65 8.62
N PHE A 67 -2.88 3.77 9.47
CA PHE A 67 -3.76 4.20 10.55
C PHE A 67 -3.55 3.44 11.86
N GLY A 68 -3.91 4.09 12.97
CA GLY A 68 -3.87 3.55 14.33
C GLY A 68 -3.76 4.66 15.36
N GLY A 69 -3.69 4.30 16.66
CA GLY A 69 -3.68 5.28 17.74
C GLY A 69 -2.53 6.32 17.70
N HIS A 70 -1.47 6.02 16.95
CA HIS A 70 -0.33 6.92 16.69
C HIS A 70 -0.02 7.03 15.18
N GLY A 71 -1.01 6.83 14.31
CA GLY A 71 -0.84 6.99 12.86
C GLY A 71 -0.17 5.82 12.12
N GLY A 72 0.55 4.93 12.80
CA GLY A 72 1.10 3.70 12.21
C GLY A 72 2.47 3.84 11.55
N SER A 73 3.31 4.75 12.05
CA SER A 73 4.62 5.10 11.48
C SER A 73 5.57 3.92 11.22
N GLN A 74 5.57 2.89 12.07
CA GLN A 74 6.50 1.77 11.96
C GLN A 74 6.10 0.81 10.85
N ALA A 75 4.79 0.59 10.69
CA ALA A 75 4.27 -0.14 9.55
C ALA A 75 4.60 0.60 8.24
N GLN A 76 4.50 1.93 8.23
CA GLN A 76 4.88 2.75 7.08
C GLN A 76 6.37 2.61 6.74
N ILE A 77 7.27 2.76 7.73
CA ILE A 77 8.72 2.62 7.54
C ILE A 77 9.06 1.23 6.98
N ALA A 78 8.51 0.17 7.57
CA ALA A 78 8.75 -1.19 7.10
C ALA A 78 8.23 -1.40 5.66
N MET A 79 7.07 -0.85 5.31
CA MET A 79 6.51 -0.98 3.96
C MET A 79 7.31 -0.16 2.93
N LYS A 80 7.90 0.98 3.31
CA LYS A 80 8.80 1.74 2.41
C LYS A 80 10.00 0.93 1.94
N LEU A 81 10.53 0.05 2.79
CA LEU A 81 11.60 -0.88 2.39
C LEU A 81 11.12 -1.89 1.34
N VAL A 82 9.90 -2.40 1.47
CA VAL A 82 9.28 -3.32 0.51
C VAL A 82 9.01 -2.62 -0.83
N VAL A 83 8.38 -1.44 -0.80
CA VAL A 83 8.13 -0.55 -1.94
C VAL A 83 9.42 -0.28 -2.73
N THR A 84 10.49 0.06 -2.01
CA THR A 84 11.81 0.30 -2.60
C THR A 84 12.38 -0.98 -3.22
N GLY A 85 12.31 -2.11 -2.50
CA GLY A 85 12.81 -3.40 -2.99
C GLY A 85 12.09 -3.90 -4.25
N LEU A 86 10.81 -3.57 -4.40
CA LEU A 86 9.99 -3.88 -5.57
C LEU A 86 10.11 -2.85 -6.71
N LYS A 87 10.94 -1.82 -6.54
CA LYS A 87 11.17 -0.75 -7.52
C LYS A 87 9.88 -0.04 -7.93
N MET A 88 8.94 0.13 -7.00
CA MET A 88 7.77 0.97 -7.22
C MET A 88 8.20 2.45 -7.22
N ALA A 89 7.43 3.31 -7.89
CA ALA A 89 7.65 4.75 -7.88
C ALA A 89 7.03 5.37 -6.62
N ALA A 90 7.80 5.47 -5.54
CA ALA A 90 7.30 6.03 -4.28
C ALA A 90 7.01 7.53 -4.42
N LEU A 91 5.76 7.92 -4.19
CA LEU A 91 5.33 9.32 -4.22
C LEU A 91 5.77 10.06 -2.94
N PRO A 92 5.92 11.40 -2.99
CA PRO A 92 6.43 12.19 -1.86
C PRO A 92 5.39 12.42 -0.75
N VAL A 93 4.16 11.95 -0.91
CA VAL A 93 3.05 12.18 0.02
C VAL A 93 2.58 10.85 0.57
N ASP A 94 2.66 10.70 1.89
CA ASP A 94 2.08 9.59 2.66
C ASP A 94 1.23 10.15 3.80
N LEU A 95 0.25 9.39 4.28
CA LEU A 95 -0.63 9.80 5.38
C LEU A 95 -0.50 8.83 6.57
N GLN A 96 -0.39 9.40 7.78
CA GLN A 96 -0.43 8.67 9.05
C GLN A 96 -1.63 9.13 9.85
N VAL A 97 -2.74 8.39 9.73
CA VAL A 97 -4.05 8.78 10.26
C VAL A 97 -4.21 8.29 11.70
N ASN A 98 -4.43 9.23 12.62
CA ASN A 98 -4.86 8.88 13.97
C ASN A 98 -6.32 8.43 13.91
N LEU A 99 -6.55 7.14 14.06
CA LEU A 99 -7.89 6.55 14.08
C LEU A 99 -7.90 5.37 15.04
N LEU A 100 -8.90 5.33 15.92
CA LEU A 100 -9.09 4.26 16.89
C LEU A 100 -10.36 3.46 16.58
N PRO A 101 -10.39 2.15 16.87
CA PRO A 101 -11.58 1.32 16.63
C PRO A 101 -12.84 1.76 17.36
N ASP A 102 -12.71 2.51 18.46
CA ASP A 102 -13.79 3.00 19.31
C ASP A 102 -14.20 4.45 18.99
N ASP A 103 -13.57 5.11 18.00
CA ASP A 103 -14.02 6.41 17.52
C ASP A 103 -15.46 6.29 16.96
N SER A 104 -16.36 7.16 17.41
CA SER A 104 -17.66 7.31 16.75
C SER A 104 -17.47 7.77 15.30
N THR A 105 -18.42 7.49 14.41
CA THR A 105 -18.37 7.97 13.01
C THR A 105 -18.12 9.48 12.94
N SER A 106 -18.81 10.28 13.76
CA SER A 106 -18.60 11.73 13.81
C SER A 106 -17.20 12.15 14.28
N THR A 107 -16.59 11.37 15.17
CA THR A 107 -15.22 11.60 15.63
C THR A 107 -14.23 11.21 14.55
N ALA A 108 -14.42 10.05 13.90
CA ALA A 108 -13.64 9.60 12.77
C ALA A 108 -13.69 10.63 11.62
N ASP A 109 -14.87 11.11 11.24
CA ASP A 109 -15.04 12.13 10.20
C ASP A 109 -14.30 13.42 10.54
N ARG A 110 -14.42 13.91 11.78
CA ARG A 110 -13.68 15.10 12.23
C ARG A 110 -12.17 14.88 12.16
N LYS A 111 -11.67 13.71 12.56
CA LYS A 111 -10.24 13.36 12.47
C LYS A 111 -9.80 13.26 11.01
N LEU A 112 -10.53 12.57 10.15
CA LEU A 112 -10.21 12.43 8.72
C LEU A 112 -10.17 13.77 8.00
N ASN A 113 -11.08 14.69 8.34
CA ASN A 113 -11.12 16.04 7.77
C ASN A 113 -9.84 16.86 8.02
N THR A 114 -9.06 16.55 9.07
CA THR A 114 -7.77 17.24 9.29
C THR A 114 -6.69 16.84 8.28
N TYR A 115 -6.92 15.76 7.51
CA TYR A 115 -6.01 15.24 6.48
C TYR A 115 -6.41 15.64 5.06
N ASN A 116 -7.46 16.46 4.87
CA ASN A 116 -7.98 16.81 3.54
C ASN A 116 -6.92 17.49 2.64
N THR A 117 -6.05 18.33 3.22
CA THR A 117 -4.95 18.96 2.48
C THR A 117 -3.94 17.91 1.98
N GLN A 118 -3.56 16.96 2.83
CA GLN A 118 -2.64 15.88 2.47
C GLN A 118 -3.27 14.95 1.43
N ALA A 119 -4.57 14.66 1.54
CA ALA A 119 -5.30 13.89 0.55
C ALA A 119 -5.33 14.59 -0.82
N ALA A 120 -5.51 15.92 -0.85
CA ALA A 120 -5.41 16.70 -2.08
C ALA A 120 -4.00 16.66 -2.69
N LEU A 121 -2.95 16.79 -1.86
CA LEU A 121 -1.57 16.67 -2.32
C LEU A 121 -1.25 15.27 -2.86
N LEU A 122 -1.78 14.22 -2.23
CA LEU A 122 -1.66 12.85 -2.69
C LEU A 122 -2.28 12.70 -4.08
N LYS A 123 -3.49 13.22 -4.28
CA LYS A 123 -4.16 13.23 -5.58
C LYS A 123 -3.29 13.92 -6.63
N THR A 124 -2.79 15.12 -6.35
CA THR A 124 -1.91 15.87 -7.27
C THR A 124 -0.62 15.11 -7.58
N ALA A 125 -0.03 14.41 -6.60
CA ALA A 125 1.17 13.61 -6.81
C ALA A 125 0.93 12.46 -7.81
N PHE A 126 -0.23 11.78 -7.73
CA PHE A 126 -0.60 10.78 -8.75
C PHE A 126 -0.87 11.40 -10.11
N GLU A 127 -1.57 12.53 -10.17
CA GLU A 127 -1.87 13.21 -11.43
C GLU A 127 -0.59 13.62 -12.18
N ASN A 128 0.44 14.06 -11.46
CA ASN A 128 1.73 14.43 -12.06
C ASN A 128 2.56 13.25 -12.53
N GLU A 129 2.46 12.09 -11.87
CA GLU A 129 3.25 10.90 -12.21
C GLU A 129 2.60 10.09 -13.34
N LEU A 130 1.28 10.20 -13.49
CA LEU A 130 0.49 9.48 -14.50
C LEU A 130 0.21 10.29 -15.78
N SER A 131 0.54 11.60 -15.79
CA SER A 131 0.42 12.48 -16.96
C SER A 131 1.58 12.32 -17.95
#